data_AF-A0A6A3SCS6-F1
#
_entry.id   AF-A0A6A3SCS6-F1
#
_cell.length_a   1.000
_cell.length_b   1.000
_cell.length_c   1.000
_cell.angle_alpha   90.00
_cell.angle_beta   90.00
_cell.angle_gamma   90.00
#
_symmetry.space_group_name_H-M   'P 1'
#
loop_
_entity.id
_entity.type
_entity.pdbx_description
1 polymer ?
#
loop_
_entity_poly.entity_id
_entity_poly.type
_entity_poly.pdbx_seq_one_letter_code
_entity_poly.pdbx_strand_id
1 'polypeptide(L)'
;MATDADGDVEMTVLQPVFEVVQPPKLSAWDQSSLISWVRQRRQYESKIRNRCTVTGEQYEHVVTSIRNSMEPRILDHLARFVLKKPAPDVTDEDLCLAITRRGSSLQNSHIPDMDQLFKDQLKMDLKIEDTEARVLNYFVLFDQIAEEHGLGGILGSGREDDANYSDRMKLRCKLLMKNIAPEMLRLEMERLAIAKPVLKRDDITLYEALVDRAREQQHYHILAQELNQGEKARSQNKNYVTSKSADMNTKRATTAKPASEQRVKHHEGGQHGKTSKKGAAPSHAPPRDGCLVCGGAHWVRHCPSASEADK
;
A
#
# COMPACT_ATOMS: atom_id res chain seq x y z
N MET A 1 14.96 48.63 -22.85
CA MET A 1 13.49 48.55 -23.00
C MET A 1 13.16 49.46 -24.16
N ALA A 2 12.61 48.91 -25.24
CA ALA A 2 12.17 49.71 -26.38
C ALA A 2 10.82 50.33 -26.00
N THR A 3 10.68 51.63 -26.20
CA THR A 3 9.44 52.38 -26.04
C THR A 3 9.12 52.96 -27.41
N ASP A 4 7.85 52.96 -27.79
CA ASP A 4 7.41 53.64 -29.00
C ASP A 4 7.40 55.17 -28.80
N ALA A 5 7.06 55.90 -29.87
CA ALA A 5 7.18 57.35 -29.93
C ALA A 5 6.28 58.11 -28.94
N ASP A 6 5.31 57.45 -28.31
CA ASP A 6 4.35 58.05 -27.37
C ASP A 6 4.64 57.68 -25.90
N GLY A 7 5.70 56.91 -25.63
CA GLY A 7 6.18 56.62 -24.27
C GLY A 7 5.42 55.50 -23.55
N ASP A 8 4.59 54.74 -24.28
CA ASP A 8 3.96 53.55 -23.72
C ASP A 8 4.94 52.38 -23.74
N VAL A 9 5.00 51.67 -22.61
CA VAL A 9 5.83 50.48 -22.47
C VAL A 9 5.20 49.39 -23.34
N GLU A 10 5.87 48.98 -24.42
CA GLU A 10 5.54 47.76 -25.14
C GLU A 10 5.67 46.58 -24.18
N MET A 11 4.58 46.23 -23.51
CA MET A 11 4.46 44.98 -22.78
C MET A 11 4.41 43.87 -23.82
N THR A 12 5.58 43.33 -24.17
CA THR A 12 5.66 42.10 -24.94
C THR A 12 4.98 41.02 -24.08
N VAL A 13 3.71 40.74 -24.36
CA VAL A 13 3.00 39.63 -23.75
C VAL A 13 3.72 38.38 -24.23
N LEU A 14 4.58 37.82 -23.39
CA LEU A 14 5.26 36.57 -23.69
C LEU A 14 4.17 35.55 -23.98
N GLN A 15 4.10 35.09 -25.23
CA GLN A 15 3.21 33.99 -25.59
C GLN A 15 3.55 32.83 -24.65
N PRO A 16 2.57 32.31 -23.89
CA PRO A 16 2.84 31.21 -22.99
C PRO A 16 3.34 30.04 -23.82
N VAL A 17 4.55 29.58 -23.54
CA VAL A 17 5.11 28.37 -24.17
C VAL A 17 4.36 27.19 -23.56
N PHE A 18 3.32 26.74 -24.25
CA PHE A 18 2.58 25.55 -23.83
C PHE A 18 3.32 24.29 -24.27
N GLU A 19 3.54 23.39 -23.31
CA GLU A 19 3.93 22.01 -23.61
C GLU A 19 2.92 21.41 -24.59
N VAL A 20 3.40 20.74 -25.64
CA VAL A 20 2.53 20.09 -26.63
C VAL A 20 1.78 18.95 -25.94
N VAL A 21 0.52 19.20 -25.59
CA VAL A 21 -0.37 18.20 -24.98
C VAL A 21 -0.73 17.14 -26.02
N GLN A 22 -0.12 15.96 -25.92
CA GLN A 22 -0.32 14.85 -26.87
C GLN A 22 -1.61 14.06 -26.55
N PRO A 23 -2.43 13.72 -27.57
CA PRO A 23 -3.57 12.85 -27.38
C PRO A 23 -3.13 11.41 -27.11
N PRO A 24 -3.79 10.68 -26.19
CA PRO A 24 -3.46 9.29 -25.92
C PRO A 24 -3.87 8.40 -27.10
N LYS A 25 -3.01 7.46 -27.47
CA LYS A 25 -3.26 6.54 -28.58
C LYS A 25 -3.89 5.24 -28.08
N LEU A 26 -5.01 4.84 -28.67
CA LEU A 26 -5.63 3.54 -28.40
C LEU A 26 -5.14 2.50 -29.42
N SER A 27 -4.17 1.68 -29.00
CA SER A 27 -3.52 0.65 -29.84
C SER A 27 -4.00 -0.78 -29.59
N ALA A 28 -4.79 -1.01 -28.54
CA ALA A 28 -5.29 -2.34 -28.19
C ALA A 28 -6.71 -2.27 -27.60
N TRP A 29 -7.43 -3.39 -27.70
CA TRP A 29 -8.84 -3.50 -27.30
C TRP A 29 -9.08 -4.45 -26.10
N ASP A 30 -8.02 -4.79 -25.38
CA ASP A 30 -8.13 -5.47 -24.09
C ASP A 30 -8.56 -4.49 -22.98
N GLN A 31 -9.04 -5.04 -21.87
CA GLN A 31 -9.60 -4.27 -20.76
C GLN A 31 -8.60 -3.27 -20.18
N SER A 32 -7.35 -3.69 -19.97
CA SER A 32 -6.33 -2.85 -19.34
C SER A 32 -5.96 -1.65 -20.21
N SER A 33 -5.82 -1.89 -21.52
CA SER A 33 -5.57 -0.84 -22.51
C SER A 33 -6.71 0.17 -22.58
N LEU A 34 -7.97 -0.30 -22.52
CA LEU A 34 -9.14 0.58 -22.56
C LEU A 34 -9.23 1.47 -21.30
N ILE A 35 -9.05 0.90 -20.11
CA ILE A 35 -9.10 1.68 -18.86
C ILE A 35 -7.96 2.69 -18.80
N SER A 36 -6.75 2.25 -19.14
CA SER A 36 -5.59 3.14 -19.20
C SER A 36 -5.84 4.29 -20.19
N TRP A 37 -6.33 3.98 -21.39
CA TRP A 37 -6.64 4.99 -22.39
C TRP A 37 -7.74 5.95 -21.93
N VAL A 38 -8.82 5.47 -21.30
CA VAL A 38 -9.89 6.34 -20.74
C VAL A 38 -9.33 7.28 -19.67
N ARG A 39 -8.48 6.78 -18.76
CA ARG A 39 -7.82 7.60 -17.73
C ARG A 39 -6.92 8.67 -18.36
N GLN A 40 -6.08 8.29 -19.31
CA GLN A 40 -5.22 9.23 -20.04
C GLN A 40 -6.02 10.24 -20.87
N ARG A 41 -7.14 9.82 -21.45
CA ARG A 41 -8.03 10.66 -22.26
C ARG A 41 -8.68 11.75 -21.41
N ARG A 42 -9.15 11.41 -20.20
CA ARG A 42 -9.65 12.42 -19.24
C ARG A 42 -8.59 13.46 -18.90
N GLN A 43 -7.37 13.03 -18.61
CA GLN A 43 -6.26 13.96 -18.31
C GLN A 43 -5.92 14.85 -19.51
N TYR A 44 -5.89 14.28 -20.71
CA TYR A 44 -5.70 15.03 -21.95
C TYR A 44 -6.78 16.11 -22.12
N GLU A 45 -8.05 15.75 -22.01
CA GLU A 45 -9.16 16.69 -22.17
C GLU A 45 -9.16 17.78 -21.10
N SER A 46 -8.83 17.46 -19.84
CA SER A 46 -8.65 18.47 -18.79
C SER A 46 -7.55 19.47 -19.12
N LYS A 47 -6.40 19.01 -19.63
CA LYS A 47 -5.31 19.88 -20.08
C LYS A 47 -5.74 20.77 -21.25
N ILE A 48 -6.47 20.22 -22.22
CA ILE A 48 -6.98 20.99 -23.37
C ILE A 48 -7.98 22.05 -22.91
N ARG A 49 -8.94 21.71 -22.03
CA ARG A 49 -9.88 22.69 -21.46
C ARG A 49 -9.16 23.82 -20.74
N ASN A 50 -8.14 23.50 -19.93
CA ASN A 50 -7.35 24.51 -19.24
C ASN A 50 -6.53 25.38 -20.20
N ARG A 51 -6.06 24.83 -21.34
CA ARG A 51 -5.44 25.66 -22.38
C ARG A 51 -6.45 26.60 -23.01
N CYS A 52 -7.63 26.10 -23.36
CA CYS A 52 -8.71 26.89 -23.95
C CYS A 52 -9.15 28.04 -23.03
N THR A 53 -9.21 27.85 -21.71
CA THR A 53 -9.54 28.93 -20.77
C THR A 53 -8.49 30.02 -20.72
N VAL A 54 -7.20 29.69 -20.87
CA VAL A 54 -6.09 30.66 -20.84
C VAL A 54 -5.92 31.38 -22.17
N THR A 55 -6.16 30.69 -23.29
CA THR A 55 -5.90 31.21 -24.65
C THR A 55 -7.14 31.80 -25.33
N GLY A 56 -8.34 31.47 -24.86
CA GLY A 56 -9.60 31.80 -25.53
C GLY A 56 -9.91 30.92 -26.74
N GLU A 57 -9.14 29.87 -27.00
CA GLU A 57 -9.43 28.91 -28.07
C GLU A 57 -10.71 28.12 -27.81
N GLN A 58 -11.47 27.79 -28.87
CA GLN A 58 -12.65 26.94 -28.77
C GLN A 58 -12.24 25.47 -28.58
N TYR A 59 -12.78 24.82 -27.55
CA TYR A 59 -12.42 23.46 -27.17
C TYR A 59 -12.58 22.44 -28.32
N GLU A 60 -13.67 22.55 -29.07
CA GLU A 60 -14.06 21.65 -30.15
C GLU A 60 -13.04 21.65 -31.31
N HIS A 61 -12.35 22.77 -31.52
CA HIS A 61 -11.34 22.90 -32.59
C HIS A 61 -9.97 22.37 -32.17
N VAL A 62 -9.75 22.22 -30.87
CA VAL A 62 -8.44 21.98 -30.29
C VAL A 62 -8.29 20.54 -29.81
N VAL A 63 -9.38 19.94 -29.34
CA VAL A 63 -9.42 18.55 -28.90
C VAL A 63 -9.29 17.60 -30.10
N THR A 64 -8.37 16.64 -30.00
CA THR A 64 -8.29 15.55 -30.99
C THR A 64 -9.46 14.61 -30.80
N SER A 65 -10.21 14.28 -31.86
CA SER A 65 -11.33 13.33 -31.78
C SER A 65 -10.91 11.95 -31.25
N ILE A 66 -11.87 11.19 -30.69
CA ILE A 66 -11.64 9.80 -30.27
C ILE A 66 -11.17 9.00 -31.48
N ARG A 67 -11.87 9.12 -32.61
CA ARG A 67 -11.52 8.48 -33.88
C ARG A 67 -10.05 8.72 -34.28
N ASN A 68 -9.57 9.97 -34.22
CA ASN A 68 -8.20 10.33 -34.62
C ASN A 68 -7.14 9.93 -33.60
N SER A 69 -7.56 9.55 -32.38
CA SER A 69 -6.69 9.05 -31.33
C SER A 69 -6.60 7.51 -31.31
N MET A 70 -7.23 6.81 -32.24
CA MET A 70 -7.17 5.36 -32.37
C MET A 70 -6.17 4.91 -33.43
N GLU A 71 -5.57 3.74 -33.22
CA GLU A 71 -4.80 3.10 -34.28
C GLU A 71 -5.74 2.71 -35.44
N PRO A 72 -5.41 3.07 -36.71
CA PRO A 72 -6.29 2.82 -37.85
C PRO A 72 -6.73 1.35 -37.97
N ARG A 73 -5.81 0.41 -37.71
CA ARG A 73 -6.11 -1.02 -37.75
C ARG A 73 -7.17 -1.41 -36.72
N ILE A 74 -7.08 -0.88 -35.50
CA ILE A 74 -8.07 -1.14 -34.44
C ILE A 74 -9.41 -0.52 -34.83
N LEU A 75 -9.42 0.72 -35.32
CA LEU A 75 -10.63 1.40 -35.77
C LEU A 75 -11.39 0.61 -36.86
N ASP A 76 -10.68 0.11 -37.88
CA ASP A 76 -11.28 -0.67 -38.96
C ASP A 76 -11.93 -1.97 -38.44
N HIS A 77 -11.25 -2.66 -37.52
CA HIS A 77 -11.76 -3.89 -36.93
C HIS A 77 -12.98 -3.61 -36.04
N LEU A 78 -12.98 -2.52 -35.28
CA LEU A 78 -14.12 -2.13 -34.45
C LEU A 78 -15.32 -1.72 -35.27
N ALA A 79 -15.11 -0.92 -36.31
CA ALA A 79 -16.16 -0.52 -37.25
C ALA A 79 -16.86 -1.77 -37.80
N ARG A 80 -16.07 -2.73 -38.31
CA ARG A 80 -16.59 -3.95 -38.94
C ARG A 80 -17.23 -4.93 -37.96
N PHE A 81 -16.53 -5.27 -36.86
CA PHE A 81 -16.92 -6.40 -36.02
C PHE A 81 -17.75 -6.00 -34.79
N VAL A 82 -17.50 -4.82 -34.21
CA VAL A 82 -18.19 -4.38 -32.99
C VAL A 82 -19.37 -3.49 -33.33
N LEU A 83 -19.16 -2.46 -34.15
CA LEU A 83 -20.18 -1.47 -34.50
C LEU A 83 -21.03 -1.91 -35.70
N LYS A 84 -20.53 -2.81 -36.55
CA LYS A 84 -21.17 -3.28 -37.79
C LYS A 84 -21.57 -2.13 -38.71
N LYS A 85 -20.73 -1.09 -38.76
CA LYS A 85 -20.87 0.09 -39.63
C LYS A 85 -19.63 0.22 -40.50
N PRO A 86 -19.74 0.80 -41.71
CA PRO A 86 -18.55 1.11 -42.49
C PRO A 86 -17.69 2.13 -41.73
N ALA A 87 -16.37 1.97 -41.79
CA ALA A 87 -15.43 2.84 -41.09
C ALA A 87 -15.68 4.35 -41.24
N PRO A 88 -16.06 4.92 -42.40
CA PRO A 88 -16.36 6.36 -42.49
C PRO A 88 -17.58 6.82 -41.68
N ASP A 89 -18.57 5.96 -41.45
CA ASP A 89 -19.82 6.31 -40.77
C ASP A 89 -19.72 6.20 -39.24
N VAL A 90 -18.58 5.72 -38.73
CA VAL A 90 -18.33 5.59 -37.30
C VAL A 90 -18.03 6.95 -36.68
N THR A 91 -18.93 7.38 -35.80
CA THR A 91 -18.82 8.64 -35.05
C THR A 91 -18.03 8.46 -33.74
N ASP A 92 -17.54 9.57 -33.19
CA ASP A 92 -16.92 9.57 -31.86
C ASP A 92 -17.88 9.11 -30.76
N GLU A 93 -19.19 9.37 -30.92
CA GLU A 93 -20.24 8.90 -30.01
C GLU A 93 -20.33 7.37 -30.02
N ASP A 94 -20.37 6.76 -31.22
CA ASP A 94 -20.37 5.30 -31.37
C ASP A 94 -19.13 4.67 -30.70
N LEU A 95 -17.95 5.28 -30.89
CA LEU A 95 -16.70 4.83 -30.28
C LEU A 95 -16.71 4.97 -28.76
N CYS A 96 -17.17 6.11 -28.25
CA CYS A 96 -17.29 6.37 -26.82
C CYS A 96 -18.21 5.35 -26.15
N LEU A 97 -19.37 5.06 -26.77
CA LEU A 97 -20.30 4.04 -26.29
C LEU A 97 -19.68 2.65 -26.32
N ALA A 98 -18.96 2.29 -27.38
CA ALA A 98 -18.28 0.99 -27.48
C ALA A 98 -17.18 0.82 -26.42
N ILE A 99 -16.36 1.86 -26.21
CA ILE A 99 -15.30 1.87 -25.19
C ILE A 99 -15.92 1.75 -23.79
N THR A 100 -16.95 2.55 -23.50
CA THR A 100 -17.64 2.53 -22.20
C THR A 100 -18.30 1.19 -21.95
N ARG A 101 -19.00 0.64 -22.95
CA ARG A 101 -19.64 -0.67 -22.85
C ARG A 101 -18.62 -1.78 -22.59
N ARG A 102 -17.47 -1.74 -23.28
CA ARG A 102 -16.43 -2.76 -23.10
C ARG A 102 -15.72 -2.60 -21.75
N GLY A 103 -15.33 -1.39 -21.38
CA GLY A 103 -14.65 -1.08 -20.12
C GLY A 103 -15.50 -1.32 -18.88
N SER A 104 -16.83 -1.16 -18.98
CA SER A 104 -17.75 -1.40 -17.86
C SER A 104 -18.30 -2.83 -17.79
N SER A 105 -17.91 -3.71 -18.72
CA SER A 105 -18.40 -5.09 -18.78
C SER A 105 -17.41 -6.06 -18.17
N LEU A 106 -17.93 -7.08 -17.48
CA LEU A 106 -17.14 -8.21 -17.00
C LEU A 106 -16.31 -8.81 -18.14
N GLN A 107 -15.04 -9.08 -17.83
CA GLN A 107 -14.17 -9.79 -18.77
C GLN A 107 -14.78 -11.16 -19.10
N ASN A 108 -15.11 -11.39 -20.37
CA ASN A 108 -15.70 -12.63 -20.87
C ASN A 108 -16.99 -13.08 -20.16
N SER A 109 -17.76 -12.14 -19.59
CA SER A 109 -18.93 -12.44 -18.76
C SER A 109 -18.63 -13.33 -17.55
N HIS A 110 -17.35 -13.43 -17.16
CA HIS A 110 -16.91 -14.22 -16.03
C HIS A 110 -16.85 -13.33 -14.79
N ILE A 111 -17.50 -13.76 -13.72
CA ILE A 111 -17.37 -13.14 -12.40
C ILE A 111 -16.19 -13.84 -11.70
N PRO A 112 -15.08 -13.14 -11.40
CA PRO A 112 -13.96 -13.74 -10.69
C PRO A 112 -14.36 -14.11 -9.26
N ASP A 113 -13.56 -14.95 -8.59
CA ASP A 113 -13.68 -15.13 -7.14
C ASP A 113 -13.36 -13.80 -6.44
N MET A 114 -14.42 -13.08 -6.07
CA MET A 114 -14.37 -11.75 -5.48
C MET A 114 -13.64 -11.75 -4.14
N ASP A 115 -13.85 -12.79 -3.33
CA ASP A 115 -13.23 -12.88 -2.02
C ASP A 115 -11.73 -13.08 -2.14
N GLN A 116 -11.28 -13.90 -3.09
CA GLN A 116 -9.85 -14.13 -3.34
C GLN A 116 -9.20 -12.93 -4.05
N LEU A 117 -9.86 -12.37 -5.06
CA LEU A 117 -9.38 -11.22 -5.83
C LEU A 117 -9.04 -10.03 -4.94
N PHE A 118 -10.00 -9.63 -4.08
CA PHE A 118 -9.82 -8.49 -3.20
C PHE A 118 -8.83 -8.80 -2.07
N LYS A 119 -8.79 -10.04 -1.57
CA LYS A 119 -7.76 -10.44 -0.60
C LYS A 119 -6.33 -10.31 -1.14
N ASP A 120 -6.14 -10.58 -2.43
CA ASP A 120 -4.82 -10.53 -3.06
C ASP A 120 -4.40 -9.11 -3.44
N GLN A 121 -5.33 -8.30 -3.94
CA GLN A 121 -5.06 -6.98 -4.55
C GLN A 121 -5.37 -5.80 -3.63
N LEU A 122 -6.41 -5.87 -2.79
CA LEU A 122 -6.81 -4.77 -1.91
C LEU A 122 -6.03 -4.82 -0.59
N LYS A 123 -4.90 -4.12 -0.54
CA LYS A 123 -4.02 -4.06 0.63
C LYS A 123 -3.86 -2.63 1.11
N MET A 124 -4.21 -2.37 2.37
CA MET A 124 -3.98 -1.07 2.98
C MET A 124 -2.48 -0.85 3.20
N ASP A 125 -1.96 0.28 2.70
CA ASP A 125 -0.53 0.60 2.80
C ASP A 125 -0.19 1.20 4.17
N LEU A 126 0.33 0.36 5.08
CA LEU A 126 0.72 0.75 6.43
C LEU A 126 1.96 1.64 6.48
N LYS A 127 2.68 1.84 5.36
CA LYS A 127 3.83 2.75 5.29
C LYS A 127 3.42 4.22 5.26
N ILE A 128 2.16 4.50 4.93
CA ILE A 128 1.61 5.85 4.95
C ILE A 128 1.37 6.25 6.41
N GLU A 129 2.10 7.26 6.88
CA GLU A 129 2.01 7.77 8.26
C GLU A 129 0.70 8.51 8.50
N ASP A 130 0.26 9.32 7.53
CA ASP A 130 -1.02 10.01 7.59
C ASP A 130 -2.17 9.01 7.50
N THR A 131 -2.96 8.95 8.56
CA THR A 131 -3.99 7.92 8.71
C THR A 131 -5.16 8.12 7.75
N GLU A 132 -5.53 9.37 7.47
CA GLU A 132 -6.63 9.67 6.56
C GLU A 132 -6.23 9.38 5.11
N ALA A 133 -5.05 9.82 4.69
CA ALA A 133 -4.50 9.52 3.37
C ALA A 133 -4.36 8.01 3.15
N ARG A 134 -3.97 7.26 4.18
CA ARG A 134 -3.92 5.79 4.14
C ARG A 134 -5.28 5.17 3.86
N VAL A 135 -6.32 5.62 4.57
CA VAL A 135 -7.69 5.14 4.38
C VAL A 135 -8.24 5.57 3.02
N LEU A 136 -8.01 6.81 2.59
CA LEU A 136 -8.43 7.29 1.28
C LEU A 136 -7.81 6.49 0.14
N ASN A 137 -6.49 6.25 0.19
CA ASN A 137 -5.80 5.43 -0.81
C ASN A 137 -6.32 3.99 -0.86
N TYR A 138 -6.76 3.44 0.27
CA TYR A 138 -7.40 2.13 0.32
C TYR A 138 -8.75 2.10 -0.43
N PHE A 139 -9.58 3.13 -0.28
CA PHE A 139 -10.84 3.25 -1.03
C PHE A 139 -10.59 3.49 -2.53
N VAL A 140 -9.61 4.34 -2.87
CA VAL A 140 -9.19 4.56 -4.26
C VAL A 140 -8.71 3.25 -4.89
N LEU A 141 -7.92 2.45 -4.17
CA LEU A 141 -7.46 1.15 -4.65
C LEU A 141 -8.62 0.18 -4.89
N PHE A 142 -9.64 0.18 -4.03
CA PHE A 142 -10.86 -0.61 -4.25
C PHE A 142 -11.52 -0.27 -5.59
N ASP A 143 -11.70 1.01 -5.87
CA ASP A 143 -12.32 1.47 -7.12
C ASP A 143 -11.46 1.12 -8.34
N GLN A 144 -10.14 1.24 -8.24
CA GLN A 144 -9.22 0.82 -9.30
C GLN A 144 -9.36 -0.67 -9.62
N ILE A 145 -9.41 -1.54 -8.61
CA ILE A 145 -9.64 -2.98 -8.79
C ILE A 145 -11.01 -3.22 -9.43
N ALA A 146 -12.05 -2.54 -8.96
CA ALA A 146 -13.39 -2.70 -9.53
C ALA A 146 -13.44 -2.29 -11.01
N GLU A 147 -12.75 -1.21 -11.40
CA GLU A 147 -12.62 -0.79 -12.80
C GLU A 147 -11.85 -1.82 -13.63
N GLU A 148 -10.68 -2.26 -13.17
CA GLU A 148 -9.76 -3.17 -13.88
C GLU A 148 -10.39 -4.51 -14.26
N HIS A 149 -11.27 -5.01 -13.40
CA HIS A 149 -11.98 -6.28 -13.61
C HIS A 149 -13.38 -6.11 -14.21
N GLY A 150 -13.79 -4.88 -14.57
CA GLY A 150 -15.10 -4.61 -15.15
C GLY A 150 -16.26 -4.86 -14.17
N LEU A 151 -16.01 -4.69 -12.87
CA LEU A 151 -16.93 -4.94 -11.77
C LEU A 151 -17.80 -3.71 -11.44
N GLY A 152 -17.74 -2.64 -12.23
CA GLY A 152 -18.51 -1.41 -11.98
C GLY A 152 -20.03 -1.64 -11.87
N GLY A 153 -20.58 -2.59 -12.62
CA GLY A 153 -21.99 -2.97 -12.51
C GLY A 153 -22.35 -3.75 -11.22
N ILE A 154 -21.36 -4.24 -10.47
CA ILE A 154 -21.53 -5.05 -9.25
C ILE A 154 -21.08 -4.30 -7.99
N LEU A 155 -20.02 -3.49 -8.09
CA LEU A 155 -19.35 -2.83 -6.97
C LEU A 155 -19.21 -1.31 -7.14
N GLY A 156 -19.56 -0.78 -8.31
CA GLY A 156 -19.41 0.64 -8.58
C GLY A 156 -20.36 1.47 -7.72
N SER A 157 -19.89 2.66 -7.33
CA SER A 157 -20.63 3.62 -6.50
C SER A 157 -21.90 4.14 -7.19
N GLY A 158 -21.99 4.02 -8.53
CA GLY A 158 -23.23 4.11 -9.29
C GLY A 158 -24.08 5.35 -9.04
N ARG A 159 -25.36 5.31 -9.44
CA ARG A 159 -26.35 6.28 -8.97
C ARG A 159 -27.29 5.60 -7.99
N GLU A 160 -27.78 6.36 -7.01
CA GLU A 160 -28.64 5.85 -5.94
C GLU A 160 -30.01 5.36 -6.44
N ASP A 161 -30.45 5.85 -7.60
CA ASP A 161 -31.71 5.50 -8.25
C ASP A 161 -31.68 4.13 -8.97
N ASP A 162 -30.51 3.52 -9.10
CA ASP A 162 -30.37 2.18 -9.69
C ASP A 162 -31.05 1.13 -8.80
N ALA A 163 -31.91 0.29 -9.39
CA ALA A 163 -32.64 -0.75 -8.65
C ALA A 163 -31.74 -1.72 -7.87
N ASN A 164 -30.48 -1.89 -8.29
CA ASN A 164 -29.48 -2.73 -7.63
C ASN A 164 -28.55 -1.96 -6.67
N TYR A 165 -28.71 -0.65 -6.50
CA TYR A 165 -27.82 0.20 -5.70
C TYR A 165 -27.62 -0.34 -4.28
N SER A 166 -28.71 -0.67 -3.59
CA SER A 166 -28.64 -1.17 -2.21
C SER A 166 -27.80 -2.45 -2.08
N ASP A 167 -27.92 -3.38 -3.02
CA ASP A 167 -27.19 -4.66 -2.95
C ASP A 167 -25.74 -4.50 -3.39
N ARG A 168 -25.46 -3.65 -4.38
CA ARG A 168 -24.09 -3.26 -4.75
C ARG A 168 -23.37 -2.62 -3.58
N MET A 169 -24.01 -1.67 -2.91
CA MET A 169 -23.41 -0.97 -1.78
C MET A 169 -23.16 -1.91 -0.60
N LYS A 170 -24.07 -2.84 -0.33
CA LYS A 170 -23.83 -3.91 0.68
C LYS A 170 -22.60 -4.75 0.35
N LEU A 171 -22.46 -5.18 -0.89
CA LEU A 171 -21.32 -6.00 -1.31
C LEU A 171 -20.01 -5.21 -1.26
N ARG A 172 -20.04 -3.94 -1.68
CA ARG A 172 -18.93 -3.00 -1.61
C ARG A 172 -18.45 -2.82 -0.17
N CYS A 173 -19.33 -2.43 0.76
CA CYS A 173 -19.00 -2.30 2.18
C CYS A 173 -18.48 -3.63 2.77
N LYS A 174 -19.06 -4.78 2.38
CA LYS A 174 -18.60 -6.10 2.84
C LYS A 174 -17.15 -6.38 2.45
N LEU A 175 -16.79 -6.15 1.18
CA LEU A 175 -15.43 -6.38 0.67
C LEU A 175 -14.43 -5.37 1.25
N LEU A 176 -14.84 -4.11 1.40
CA LEU A 176 -14.05 -3.09 2.09
C LEU A 176 -13.76 -3.48 3.54
N MET A 177 -14.76 -3.90 4.32
CA MET A 177 -14.55 -4.29 5.71
C MET A 177 -13.65 -5.50 5.87
N LYS A 178 -13.79 -6.51 5.00
CA LYS A 178 -13.04 -7.77 5.11
C LYS A 178 -11.52 -7.61 4.93
N ASN A 179 -11.09 -6.61 4.15
CA ASN A 179 -9.68 -6.42 3.77
C ASN A 179 -9.00 -5.24 4.50
N ILE A 180 -9.63 -4.71 5.55
CA ILE A 180 -9.01 -3.67 6.39
C ILE A 180 -7.79 -4.25 7.10
N ALA A 181 -6.69 -3.49 7.08
CA ALA A 181 -5.52 -3.74 7.91
C ALA A 181 -5.19 -2.46 8.71
N PRO A 182 -4.65 -2.56 9.94
CA PRO A 182 -4.30 -3.78 10.66
C PRO A 182 -5.53 -4.56 11.16
N GLU A 183 -5.31 -5.83 11.54
CA GLU A 183 -6.36 -6.76 11.99
C GLU A 183 -7.20 -6.22 13.17
N MET A 184 -6.56 -5.48 14.09
CA MET A 184 -7.26 -4.87 15.21
C MET A 184 -8.30 -3.83 14.74
N LEU A 185 -7.95 -3.00 13.76
CA LEU A 185 -8.86 -2.03 13.13
C LEU A 185 -10.02 -2.74 12.44
N ARG A 186 -9.73 -3.83 11.72
CA ARG A 186 -10.77 -4.66 11.09
C ARG A 186 -11.79 -5.18 12.10
N LEU A 187 -11.32 -5.80 13.19
CA LEU A 187 -12.19 -6.33 14.25
C LEU A 187 -13.02 -5.25 14.94
N GLU A 188 -12.43 -4.08 15.19
CA GLU A 188 -13.15 -2.93 15.76
C GLU A 188 -14.25 -2.44 14.83
N MET A 189 -13.96 -2.31 13.53
CA MET A 189 -14.95 -1.92 12.52
C MET A 189 -16.06 -2.96 12.38
N GLU A 190 -15.75 -4.26 12.44
CA GLU A 190 -16.76 -5.32 12.43
C GLU A 190 -17.70 -5.24 13.62
N ARG A 191 -17.17 -4.96 14.83
CA ARG A 191 -17.98 -4.73 16.04
C ARG A 191 -18.82 -3.47 15.91
N LEU A 192 -18.25 -2.38 15.40
CA LEU A 192 -18.97 -1.14 15.18
C LEU A 192 -20.11 -1.32 14.17
N ALA A 193 -19.92 -2.15 13.13
CA ALA A 193 -20.95 -2.46 12.14
C ALA A 193 -22.10 -3.32 12.71
N ILE A 194 -21.94 -3.97 13.87
CA ILE A 194 -23.04 -4.61 14.60
C ILE A 194 -23.90 -3.53 15.28
N ALA A 195 -23.25 -2.55 15.94
CA ALA A 195 -23.94 -1.45 16.61
C ALA A 195 -24.54 -0.43 15.63
N LYS A 196 -23.88 -0.21 14.49
CA LYS A 196 -24.28 0.73 13.43
C LYS A 196 -24.39 -0.01 12.09
N PRO A 197 -25.54 -0.67 11.80
CA PRO A 197 -25.73 -1.42 10.56
C PRO A 197 -25.61 -0.60 9.27
N VAL A 198 -25.74 0.73 9.35
CA VAL A 198 -25.56 1.66 8.22
C VAL A 198 -24.19 1.53 7.56
N LEU A 199 -23.15 1.19 8.32
CA LEU A 199 -21.78 0.97 7.81
C LEU A 199 -21.68 -0.18 6.80
N LYS A 200 -22.67 -1.06 6.78
CA LYS A 200 -22.75 -2.18 5.83
C LYS A 200 -23.50 -1.82 4.55
N ARG A 201 -24.03 -0.60 4.43
CA ARG A 201 -24.93 -0.16 3.35
C ARG A 201 -24.59 1.20 2.78
N ASP A 202 -23.61 1.88 3.35
CA ASP A 202 -23.16 3.19 2.94
C ASP A 202 -21.63 3.25 3.12
N ASP A 203 -20.93 3.42 2.01
CA ASP A 203 -19.47 3.48 1.97
C ASP A 203 -18.92 4.82 2.45
N ILE A 204 -19.71 5.90 2.39
CA ILE A 204 -19.35 7.22 2.94
C ILE A 204 -19.32 7.14 4.46
N THR A 205 -20.41 6.69 5.08
CA THR A 205 -20.43 6.50 6.54
C THR A 205 -19.37 5.48 6.99
N LEU A 206 -19.09 4.45 6.18
CA LEU A 206 -18.00 3.50 6.44
C LEU A 206 -16.61 4.18 6.40
N TYR A 207 -16.36 5.04 5.41
CA TYR A 207 -15.12 5.79 5.28
C TYR A 207 -14.89 6.70 6.49
N GLU A 208 -15.87 7.52 6.86
CA GLU A 208 -15.78 8.43 8.01
C GLU A 208 -15.49 7.68 9.30
N ALA A 209 -16.25 6.61 9.56
CA ALA A 209 -16.05 5.78 10.74
C ALA A 209 -14.66 5.10 10.75
N LEU A 210 -14.15 4.68 9.60
CA LEU A 210 -12.84 4.06 9.49
C LEU A 210 -11.72 5.07 9.77
N VAL A 211 -11.83 6.29 9.25
CA VAL A 211 -10.87 7.37 9.51
C VAL A 211 -10.81 7.68 11.01
N ASP A 212 -11.97 7.86 11.65
CA ASP A 212 -12.05 8.15 13.09
C ASP A 212 -11.40 7.05 13.93
N ARG A 213 -11.73 5.78 13.65
CA ARG A 213 -11.21 4.61 14.38
C ARG A 213 -9.72 4.43 14.15
N ALA A 214 -9.26 4.62 12.92
CA ALA A 214 -7.85 4.53 12.60
C ALA A 214 -7.04 5.63 13.29
N ARG A 215 -7.57 6.87 13.38
CA ARG A 215 -6.93 7.99 14.10
C ARG A 215 -6.82 7.68 15.59
N GLU A 216 -7.89 7.16 16.20
CA GLU A 216 -7.90 6.76 17.60
C GLU A 216 -6.85 5.67 17.88
N GLN A 217 -6.77 4.63 17.05
CA GLN A 217 -5.75 3.60 17.18
C GLN A 217 -4.32 4.15 17.01
N GLN A 218 -4.10 5.02 16.02
CA GLN A 218 -2.79 5.64 15.80
C GLN A 218 -2.38 6.51 16.99
N HIS A 219 -3.31 7.26 17.57
CA HIS A 219 -3.06 8.08 18.76
C HIS A 219 -2.60 7.23 19.95
N TYR A 220 -3.32 6.16 20.27
CA TYR A 220 -2.94 5.27 21.37
C TYR A 220 -1.64 4.51 21.09
N HIS A 221 -1.36 4.15 19.83
CA HIS A 221 -0.09 3.55 19.43
C HIS A 221 1.09 4.50 19.72
N ILE A 222 0.97 5.78 19.36
CA ILE A 222 1.99 6.80 19.64
C ILE A 222 2.18 6.97 21.15
N LEU A 223 1.09 7.14 21.92
CA LEU A 223 1.18 7.27 23.38
C LEU A 223 1.85 6.06 24.04
N ALA A 224 1.52 4.84 23.62
CA ALA A 224 2.15 3.63 24.12
C ALA A 224 3.66 3.59 23.76
N GLN A 225 4.01 4.06 22.56
CA GLN A 225 5.40 4.13 22.13
C GLN A 225 6.21 5.15 22.95
N GLU A 226 5.62 6.30 23.29
CA GLU A 226 6.25 7.33 24.14
C GLU A 226 6.49 6.82 25.58
N LEU A 227 5.50 6.15 26.18
CA LEU A 227 5.64 5.54 27.50
C LEU A 227 6.77 4.50 27.52
N ASN A 228 6.81 3.62 26.52
CA ASN A 228 7.84 2.60 26.38
C ASN A 228 9.24 3.19 26.12
N GLN A 229 9.34 4.32 25.42
CA GLN A 229 10.61 5.04 25.23
C GLN A 229 11.12 5.64 26.55
N GLY A 230 10.22 6.22 27.34
CA GLY A 230 10.55 6.73 28.68
C GLY A 230 11.09 5.65 29.62
N GLU A 231 10.52 4.44 29.58
CA GLU A 231 11.01 3.30 30.36
C GLU A 231 12.40 2.84 29.91
N LYS A 232 12.66 2.77 28.61
CA LYS A 232 13.97 2.41 28.06
C LYS A 232 15.05 3.44 28.44
N ALA A 233 14.74 4.73 28.36
CA ALA A 233 15.64 5.80 28.79
C ALA A 233 15.96 5.72 30.31
N ARG A 234 14.95 5.42 31.13
CA ARG A 234 15.11 5.26 32.58
C ARG A 234 15.92 4.02 32.96
N SER A 235 15.76 2.93 32.22
CA SER A 235 16.52 1.68 32.41
C SER A 235 17.99 1.81 31.97
N GLN A 236 18.26 2.55 30.89
CA GLN A 236 19.64 2.88 30.47
C GLN A 236 20.36 3.78 31.49
N ASN A 237 19.67 4.78 32.06
CA ASN A 237 20.26 5.63 33.10
C ASN A 237 20.58 4.87 34.40
N LYS A 238 19.81 3.83 34.73
CA LYS A 238 20.08 2.98 35.90
C LYS A 238 21.37 2.16 35.75
N ASN A 239 21.70 1.73 34.53
CA ASN A 239 22.95 1.01 34.21
C ASN A 239 24.19 1.92 34.15
N TYR A 240 24.00 3.24 33.95
CA TYR A 240 25.09 4.21 34.00
C TYR A 240 25.45 4.63 35.44
N VAL A 241 24.49 4.61 36.38
CA VAL A 241 24.74 4.95 37.78
C VAL A 241 25.40 3.79 38.55
N THR A 242 25.12 2.53 38.21
CA THR A 242 25.76 1.35 38.85
C THR A 242 27.19 1.07 38.37
N SER A 243 27.65 1.73 37.29
CA SER A 243 29.03 1.58 36.76
C SER A 243 30.01 2.66 37.27
N LYS A 244 29.54 3.64 38.05
CA LYS A 244 30.40 4.71 38.62
C LYS A 244 30.75 4.55 40.11
N SER A 245 30.28 3.51 40.78
CA SER A 245 30.58 3.25 42.21
C SER A 245 31.71 2.24 42.46
N ALA A 246 32.38 1.72 41.42
CA ALA A 246 33.44 0.71 41.55
C ALA A 246 34.87 1.24 41.43
N ASP A 247 35.08 2.55 41.27
CA ASP A 247 36.41 3.16 41.17
C ASP A 247 36.70 4.09 42.35
N MET A 248 36.82 3.51 43.53
CA MET A 248 37.63 4.12 44.59
C MET A 248 38.25 3.02 45.43
N ASN A 249 39.57 3.10 45.52
CA ASN A 249 40.47 2.38 46.41
C ASN A 249 40.99 1.03 45.88
N THR A 250 42.24 1.00 45.40
CA THR A 250 43.39 0.56 46.22
C THR A 250 44.69 0.75 45.41
N LYS A 251 45.62 1.57 45.91
CA LYS A 251 47.01 1.67 45.41
C LYS A 251 47.94 0.86 46.34
N ARG A 252 48.99 0.28 45.70
CA ARG A 252 50.29 -0.22 46.25
C ARG A 252 50.25 -1.52 47.06
N ALA A 253 51.23 -2.43 47.00
CA ALA A 253 52.47 -2.56 46.23
C ALA A 253 52.97 -4.02 46.25
N THR A 254 53.62 -4.45 45.17
CA THR A 254 54.78 -5.38 45.04
C THR A 254 55.01 -6.50 46.06
N THR A 255 55.16 -7.75 45.58
CA THR A 255 56.47 -8.44 45.40
C THR A 255 56.36 -9.84 44.74
N ALA A 256 57.21 -10.05 43.73
CA ALA A 256 57.94 -11.27 43.31
C ALA A 256 57.24 -12.62 42.97
N LYS A 257 57.18 -12.93 41.65
CA LYS A 257 57.76 -14.06 40.85
C LYS A 257 58.06 -15.43 41.52
N PRO A 258 58.08 -16.58 40.78
CA PRO A 258 58.57 -16.78 39.38
C PRO A 258 57.57 -17.51 38.44
N ALA A 259 57.62 -17.35 37.09
CA ALA A 259 58.41 -18.13 36.09
C ALA A 259 58.36 -19.64 36.35
N SER A 260 58.07 -20.56 35.42
CA SER A 260 58.19 -20.71 33.97
C SER A 260 57.08 -21.72 33.53
N GLU A 261 56.76 -22.11 32.29
CA GLU A 261 57.58 -22.42 31.12
C GLU A 261 56.64 -22.86 29.96
N GLN A 262 57.11 -22.62 28.72
CA GLN A 262 56.87 -23.39 27.48
C GLN A 262 55.43 -23.46 26.90
N ARG A 263 55.14 -22.82 25.76
CA ARG A 263 55.56 -23.16 24.37
C ARG A 263 55.04 -24.57 24.03
N VAL A 264 54.18 -24.78 23.03
CA VAL A 264 54.51 -24.83 21.59
C VAL A 264 53.19 -24.88 20.79
N LYS A 265 53.14 -24.14 19.67
CA LYS A 265 52.18 -24.32 18.56
C LYS A 265 52.75 -25.33 17.56
N HIS A 266 51.94 -26.23 17.00
CA HIS A 266 52.10 -26.82 15.65
C HIS A 266 50.70 -27.31 15.20
N HIS A 267 50.07 -26.76 14.16
CA HIS A 267 50.24 -26.93 12.69
C HIS A 267 49.51 -28.15 12.09
N GLU A 268 48.46 -27.82 11.33
CA GLU A 268 48.01 -28.34 10.00
C GLU A 268 47.68 -29.80 9.69
N GLY A 269 46.70 -29.91 8.77
CA GLY A 269 46.28 -31.10 7.99
C GLY A 269 44.82 -31.43 8.27
N GLY A 270 43.88 -31.54 7.34
CA GLY A 270 43.90 -31.63 5.89
C GLY A 270 42.70 -32.51 5.46
N GLN A 271 41.87 -31.98 4.55
CA GLN A 271 40.98 -32.66 3.58
C GLN A 271 39.77 -33.53 3.97
N HIS A 272 38.63 -33.10 3.39
CA HIS A 272 37.61 -33.83 2.62
C HIS A 272 36.63 -34.82 3.29
N GLY A 273 35.34 -34.66 2.93
CA GLY A 273 34.37 -35.76 2.90
C GLY A 273 32.91 -35.35 3.16
N LYS A 274 32.12 -35.20 2.09
CA LYS A 274 30.64 -35.03 2.14
C LYS A 274 29.96 -36.21 2.85
N THR A 275 28.87 -35.97 3.59
CA THR A 275 27.52 -36.55 3.38
C THR A 275 26.54 -36.15 4.49
N SER A 276 25.28 -35.98 4.08
CA SER A 276 24.14 -35.47 4.84
C SER A 276 23.59 -36.44 5.88
N LYS A 277 23.15 -35.94 7.06
CA LYS A 277 21.76 -35.99 7.59
C LYS A 277 21.69 -35.79 9.12
N LYS A 278 20.80 -34.86 9.51
CA LYS A 278 19.96 -34.79 10.73
C LYS A 278 20.62 -34.81 12.12
N GLY A 279 20.52 -33.65 12.78
CA GLY A 279 20.06 -33.54 14.17
C GLY A 279 21.13 -33.36 15.25
N ALA A 280 21.33 -32.13 15.74
CA ALA A 280 21.73 -31.86 17.12
C ALA A 280 21.47 -30.38 17.45
N ALA A 281 20.72 -30.14 18.53
CA ALA A 281 20.38 -28.82 19.05
C ALA A 281 21.60 -28.08 19.62
N PRO A 282 21.64 -26.74 19.56
CA PRO A 282 22.72 -25.95 20.12
C PRO A 282 22.73 -25.99 21.65
N SER A 283 23.92 -26.12 22.22
CA SER A 283 24.22 -26.08 23.65
C SER A 283 23.80 -24.75 24.28
N HIS A 284 22.67 -24.73 25.00
CA HIS A 284 22.24 -23.58 25.79
C HIS A 284 22.85 -23.62 27.18
N ALA A 285 23.61 -22.57 27.51
CA ALA A 285 24.04 -22.27 28.88
C ALA A 285 22.84 -22.33 29.87
N PRO A 286 23.05 -22.72 31.14
CA PRO A 286 21.97 -22.82 32.11
C PRO A 286 21.28 -21.45 32.35
N PRO A 287 20.00 -21.44 32.79
CA PRO A 287 19.26 -20.22 33.06
C PRO A 287 20.00 -19.33 34.08
N ARG A 288 20.03 -18.03 33.84
CA ARG A 288 20.70 -17.05 34.73
C ARG A 288 20.13 -17.04 36.14
N ASP A 289 18.86 -17.42 36.29
CA ASP A 289 18.15 -17.43 37.58
C ASP A 289 18.22 -18.79 38.29
N GLY A 290 19.01 -19.73 37.77
CA GLY A 290 19.16 -21.08 38.31
C GLY A 290 17.97 -22.02 38.02
N CYS A 291 18.08 -23.27 38.45
CA CYS A 291 17.07 -24.30 38.33
C CYS A 291 15.82 -23.89 39.12
N LEU A 292 14.64 -23.92 38.50
CA LEU A 292 13.39 -23.51 39.15
C LEU A 292 12.97 -24.38 40.35
N VAL A 293 13.57 -25.57 40.51
CA VAL A 293 13.26 -26.50 41.59
C VAL A 293 14.19 -26.33 42.80
N CYS A 294 15.48 -26.04 42.58
CA CYS A 294 16.48 -26.02 43.66
C CYS A 294 17.43 -24.81 43.64
N GLY A 295 17.32 -23.93 42.64
CA GLY A 295 18.19 -22.76 42.45
C GLY A 295 19.60 -23.05 41.93
N GLY A 296 19.94 -24.31 41.63
CA GLY A 296 21.28 -24.70 41.16
C GLY A 296 21.56 -24.26 39.71
N ALA A 297 22.83 -24.11 39.33
CA ALA A 297 23.25 -23.67 37.99
C ALA A 297 23.13 -24.77 36.90
N HIS A 298 21.94 -25.37 36.78
CA HIS A 298 21.59 -26.41 35.81
C HIS A 298 20.14 -26.24 35.34
N TRP A 299 19.78 -26.85 34.22
CA TRP A 299 18.39 -26.92 33.76
C TRP A 299 17.58 -27.90 34.61
N VAL A 300 16.27 -27.66 34.79
CA VAL A 300 15.38 -28.51 35.60
C VAL A 300 15.44 -30.00 35.19
N ARG A 301 15.62 -30.27 33.89
CA ARG A 301 15.83 -31.62 33.33
C ARG A 301 17.00 -32.41 33.93
N HIS A 302 18.00 -31.72 34.46
CA HIS A 302 19.18 -32.30 35.09
C HIS A 302 19.22 -32.08 36.60
N CYS A 303 18.09 -31.70 37.20
CA CYS A 303 18.00 -31.49 38.64
C CYS A 303 17.85 -32.83 39.38
N PRO A 304 18.79 -33.19 40.29
CA PRO A 304 18.70 -34.40 41.08
C PRO A 304 17.56 -34.38 42.11
N SER A 305 16.96 -33.20 42.35
CA SER A 305 15.86 -32.99 43.30
C SER A 305 14.49 -32.81 42.62
N ALA A 306 14.42 -32.82 41.28
CA ALA A 306 13.16 -32.69 40.54
C ALA A 306 12.48 -34.06 40.37
N SER A 307 11.16 -34.11 40.56
CA SER A 307 10.35 -35.29 40.27
C SER A 307 10.23 -35.50 38.75
N GLU A 308 9.91 -36.72 38.29
CA GLU A 308 9.72 -36.98 36.84
C GLU A 308 8.55 -36.20 36.24
N ALA A 309 7.64 -35.67 37.06
CA ALA A 309 6.58 -34.78 36.59
C ALA A 309 7.07 -33.34 36.33
N ASP A 310 8.22 -32.96 36.90
CA ASP A 310 8.77 -31.59 36.86
C ASP A 310 9.94 -31.41 35.86
N LYS A 311 10.46 -32.50 35.27
CA LYS A 311 11.57 -32.49 34.28
C LYS A 311 11.08 -32.30 32.85
#